data_AF-Q0UT35-F1
#
_entry.id   AF-Q0UT35-F1
#
_cell.length_a   1.000
_cell.length_b   1.000
_cell.length_c   1.000
_cell.angle_alpha   90.00
_cell.angle_beta   90.00
_cell.angle_gamma   90.00
#
_symmetry.space_group_name_H-M   'P 1'
#
loop_
_entity.id
_entity.type
_entity.pdbx_description
1 polymer ?
#
loop_
_entity_poly.entity_id
_entity_poly.type
_entity_poly.pdbx_seq_one_letter_code
_entity_poly.pdbx_strand_id
1 'polypeptide(L)'
;MTGLTYACDLDERDEITETNARNSPMLRLPAELRNQIYRYALTGGVAFILPKKFRFKGNPRTRFSKNAFGLRCVCRQLRAETYSIFYNSYTFDLTGFSNGHDATRELAWREISLIESIRIKQNEVLDMVRWGMAEESLHNPSLFWYARRSLRAVRRVEFDATEKMQTMYMVREVPKNLRIGFGKADLEVYINSWPLIHEIRLYQDTL
;
A
#
# COMPACT_ATOMS: atom_id res chain seq x y z
N MET A 1 1.01 -40.08 -18.31
CA MET A 1 1.17 -40.84 -17.04
C MET A 1 1.77 -39.93 -15.97
N THR A 2 0.96 -39.07 -15.34
CA THR A 2 1.40 -38.06 -14.33
C THR A 2 0.34 -37.85 -13.23
N GLY A 3 -0.41 -38.91 -12.88
CA GLY A 3 -1.61 -38.80 -12.04
C GLY A 3 -1.50 -39.30 -10.59
N LEU A 4 -0.37 -39.86 -10.15
CA LEU A 4 -0.28 -40.58 -8.86
C LEU A 4 0.60 -39.91 -7.78
N THR A 5 1.25 -38.79 -8.06
CA THR A 5 2.12 -38.10 -7.08
C THR A 5 1.42 -37.10 -6.16
N TYR A 6 0.13 -36.81 -6.36
CA TYR A 6 -0.54 -35.73 -5.62
C TYR A 6 -1.18 -36.14 -4.27
N ALA A 7 -1.42 -37.43 -4.03
CA ALA A 7 -2.11 -37.87 -2.81
C ALA A 7 -1.20 -37.82 -1.58
N CYS A 8 0.06 -38.24 -1.71
CA CYS A 8 1.05 -38.27 -0.62
C CYS A 8 1.38 -36.86 -0.08
N ASP A 9 1.33 -35.83 -0.95
CA ASP A 9 1.68 -34.44 -0.60
C ASP A 9 0.62 -33.71 0.25
N LEU A 10 -0.62 -34.19 0.27
CA LEU A 10 -1.69 -33.56 1.05
C LEU A 10 -1.59 -33.97 2.53
N ASP A 11 -1.36 -35.25 2.79
CA ASP A 11 -1.25 -35.79 4.15
C ASP A 11 -0.09 -35.14 4.92
N GLU A 12 1.08 -34.95 4.29
CA GLU A 12 2.24 -34.27 4.92
C GLU A 12 1.92 -32.81 5.31
N ARG A 13 1.14 -32.10 4.51
CA ARG A 13 0.79 -30.70 4.78
C ARG A 13 -0.16 -30.56 5.96
N ASP A 14 -1.06 -31.53 6.10
CA ASP A 14 -2.04 -31.56 7.18
C ASP A 14 -1.34 -31.94 8.50
N GLU A 15 -0.41 -32.91 8.47
CA GLU A 15 0.46 -33.24 9.61
C GLU A 15 1.29 -32.04 10.10
N ILE A 16 1.91 -31.28 9.17
CA ILE A 16 2.64 -30.05 9.52
C ILE A 16 1.70 -29.00 10.13
N THR A 17 0.47 -28.90 9.63
CA THR A 17 -0.52 -27.93 10.14
C THR A 17 -0.96 -28.30 11.55
N GLU A 18 -1.27 -29.57 11.82
CA GLU A 18 -1.59 -30.07 13.16
C GLU A 18 -0.44 -29.89 14.13
N THR A 19 0.78 -30.23 13.71
CA THR A 19 2.00 -30.09 14.52
C THR A 19 2.21 -28.61 14.88
N ASN A 20 2.06 -27.70 13.92
CA ASN A 20 2.16 -26.26 14.17
C ASN A 20 1.08 -25.78 15.15
N ALA A 21 -0.17 -26.24 15.01
CA ALA A 21 -1.25 -25.87 15.90
C ALA A 21 -0.99 -26.30 17.35
N ARG A 22 -0.43 -27.50 17.57
CA ARG A 22 -0.10 -28.03 18.90
C ARG A 22 1.15 -27.39 19.50
N ASN A 23 2.20 -27.20 18.70
CA ASN A 23 3.52 -26.84 19.20
C ASN A 23 3.79 -25.32 19.16
N SER A 24 3.08 -24.54 18.34
CA SER A 24 3.28 -23.10 18.26
C SER A 24 2.63 -22.38 19.45
N PRO A 25 3.39 -21.66 20.29
CA PRO A 25 2.82 -20.86 21.37
C PRO A 25 1.83 -19.81 20.84
N MET A 26 2.09 -19.25 19.66
CA MET A 26 1.24 -18.24 19.03
C MET A 26 -0.11 -18.80 18.60
N LEU A 27 -0.15 -20.02 18.04
CA LEU A 27 -1.38 -20.64 17.54
C LEU A 27 -2.26 -21.23 18.65
N ARG A 28 -1.69 -21.48 19.84
CA ARG A 28 -2.45 -21.87 21.04
C ARG A 28 -3.21 -20.72 21.70
N LEU A 29 -2.89 -19.47 21.37
CA LEU A 29 -3.62 -18.32 21.89
C LEU A 29 -5.03 -18.27 21.29
N PRO A 30 -6.06 -17.82 22.03
CA PRO A 30 -7.36 -17.46 21.47
C PRO A 30 -7.24 -16.45 20.32
N ALA A 31 -8.18 -16.52 19.38
CA ALA A 31 -8.15 -15.69 18.16
C ALA A 31 -8.12 -14.19 18.48
N GLU A 32 -8.76 -13.77 19.57
CA GLU A 32 -8.81 -12.39 20.04
C GLU A 32 -7.41 -11.88 20.39
N LEU A 33 -6.63 -12.65 21.15
CA LEU A 33 -5.26 -12.29 21.52
C LEU A 33 -4.34 -12.30 20.30
N ARG A 34 -4.51 -13.27 19.39
CA ARG A 34 -3.75 -13.29 18.13
C ARG A 34 -4.00 -12.04 17.31
N ASN A 35 -5.26 -11.65 17.13
CA ASN A 35 -5.64 -10.44 16.40
C ASN A 35 -5.07 -9.17 17.03
N GLN A 36 -5.04 -9.07 18.36
CA GLN A 36 -4.38 -7.96 19.05
C GLN A 36 -2.88 -7.92 18.74
N ILE A 37 -2.17 -9.05 18.86
CA ILE A 37 -0.76 -9.16 18.52
C ILE A 37 -0.52 -8.77 17.05
N TYR A 38 -1.37 -9.22 16.12
CA TYR A 38 -1.26 -8.88 14.71
C TYR A 38 -1.38 -7.38 14.47
N ARG A 39 -2.34 -6.71 15.11
CA ARG A 39 -2.49 -5.25 15.00
C ARG A 39 -1.25 -4.51 15.50
N TYR A 40 -0.65 -4.95 16.59
CA TYR A 40 0.60 -4.36 17.08
C TYR A 40 1.80 -4.65 16.17
N ALA A 41 1.90 -5.87 15.66
CA ALA A 41 3.03 -6.31 14.84
C ALA A 41 2.98 -5.76 13.39
N LEU A 42 1.78 -5.48 12.88
CA LEU A 42 1.53 -5.14 11.47
C LEU A 42 1.04 -3.70 11.27
N THR A 43 1.38 -2.76 12.15
CA THR A 43 0.97 -1.35 12.01
C THR A 43 2.14 -0.42 11.69
N GLY A 44 1.83 0.70 11.03
CA GLY A 44 2.73 1.84 10.88
C GLY A 44 3.95 1.62 9.97
N GLY A 45 3.96 0.56 9.16
CA GLY A 45 5.05 0.28 8.24
C GLY A 45 4.79 0.80 6.82
N VAL A 46 5.89 0.99 6.08
CA VAL A 46 5.85 1.29 4.64
C VAL A 46 6.26 0.06 3.85
N ALA A 47 5.48 -0.25 2.82
CA ALA A 47 5.63 -1.42 1.98
C ALA A 47 6.04 -1.02 0.56
N PHE A 48 7.31 -1.20 0.19
CA PHE A 48 7.79 -0.86 -1.14
C PHE A 48 7.39 -1.90 -2.18
N ILE A 49 6.60 -1.47 -3.15
CA ILE A 49 6.24 -2.30 -4.30
C ILE A 49 7.33 -2.12 -5.36
N LEU A 50 7.92 -3.24 -5.80
CA LEU A 50 8.94 -3.24 -6.84
C LEU A 50 8.34 -3.73 -8.16
N PRO A 51 8.67 -3.08 -9.30
CA PRO A 51 8.24 -3.58 -10.59
C PRO A 51 8.81 -4.98 -10.88
N LYS A 52 8.02 -5.87 -11.51
CA LYS A 52 8.37 -7.27 -11.82
C LYS A 52 9.69 -7.41 -12.57
N LYS A 53 10.08 -6.39 -13.35
CA LYS A 53 11.35 -6.36 -14.10
C LYS A 53 12.58 -6.25 -13.20
N PHE A 54 12.45 -5.70 -11.99
CA PHE A 54 13.53 -5.63 -11.00
C PHE A 54 13.67 -6.95 -10.22
N ARG A 55 13.67 -8.09 -10.92
CA ARG A 55 13.98 -9.38 -10.29
C ARG A 55 15.43 -9.34 -9.82
N PHE A 56 15.64 -9.06 -8.55
CA PHE A 56 16.93 -9.31 -7.92
C PHE A 56 17.24 -10.80 -8.08
N LYS A 57 18.42 -11.12 -8.65
CA LYS A 57 18.96 -12.49 -8.61
C LYS A 57 19.25 -12.80 -7.14
N GLY A 58 18.27 -13.35 -6.43
CA GLY A 58 18.38 -13.81 -5.04
C GLY A 58 17.50 -13.04 -4.05
N ASN A 59 16.29 -13.57 -3.80
CA ASN A 59 15.34 -13.19 -2.74
C ASN A 59 14.36 -12.01 -3.01
N PRO A 60 13.17 -11.99 -2.35
CA PRO A 60 11.88 -11.99 -3.03
C PRO A 60 11.28 -10.59 -3.16
N ARG A 61 10.95 -10.24 -4.40
CA ARG A 61 9.88 -9.36 -4.95
C ARG A 61 9.58 -7.99 -4.33
N THR A 62 10.12 -7.61 -3.17
CA THR A 62 9.62 -6.47 -2.38
C THR A 62 10.57 -6.19 -1.21
N ARG A 63 11.16 -4.98 -1.16
CA ARG A 63 11.89 -4.52 0.04
C ARG A 63 10.86 -4.03 1.04
N PHE A 64 10.39 -4.90 1.93
CA PHE A 64 9.54 -4.44 3.03
C PHE A 64 10.40 -4.00 4.22
N SER A 65 9.84 -3.17 5.11
CA SER A 65 10.41 -3.07 6.45
C SER A 65 10.54 -4.50 7.01
N LYS A 66 11.70 -4.81 7.61
CA LYS A 66 12.13 -6.19 7.95
C LYS A 66 11.09 -7.03 8.71
N ASN A 67 10.07 -6.40 9.30
CA ASN A 67 9.10 -7.02 10.20
C ASN A 67 7.77 -7.40 9.52
N ALA A 68 7.39 -6.74 8.43
CA ALA A 68 6.04 -6.79 7.88
C ALA A 68 5.62 -8.15 7.32
N PHE A 69 6.55 -8.84 6.66
CA PHE A 69 6.28 -10.13 6.02
C PHE A 69 6.76 -11.32 6.83
N GLY A 70 7.60 -11.11 7.85
CA GLY A 70 8.11 -12.18 8.70
C GLY A 70 6.96 -13.06 9.18
N LEU A 71 5.92 -12.44 9.73
CA LEU A 71 4.74 -13.13 10.24
C LEU A 71 3.92 -13.85 9.14
N ARG A 72 3.76 -13.22 7.97
CA ARG A 72 3.06 -13.78 6.80
C ARG A 72 3.83 -14.93 6.13
N CYS A 73 5.11 -15.09 6.47
CA CYS A 73 5.98 -16.12 5.90
C CYS A 73 6.19 -17.33 6.82
N VAL A 74 5.72 -17.29 8.07
CA VAL A 74 5.91 -18.38 9.03
C VAL A 74 5.10 -19.62 8.65
N CYS A 75 3.78 -19.51 8.56
CA CYS A 75 2.91 -20.64 8.20
C CYS A 75 1.64 -20.17 7.47
N ARG A 76 0.90 -21.11 6.88
CA ARG A 76 -0.31 -20.83 6.09
C ARG A 76 -1.42 -20.19 6.92
N GLN A 77 -1.60 -20.65 8.16
CA GLN A 77 -2.61 -20.10 9.08
C GLN A 77 -2.32 -18.63 9.39
N LEU A 78 -1.10 -18.30 9.83
CA LEU A 78 -0.72 -16.91 10.10
C LEU A 78 -0.85 -16.03 8.85
N ARG A 79 -0.46 -16.55 7.68
CA ARG A 79 -0.62 -15.83 6.41
C ARG A 79 -2.08 -15.49 6.11
N ALA A 80 -3.01 -16.41 6.37
CA ALA A 80 -4.44 -16.20 6.16
C ALA A 80 -5.03 -15.21 7.17
N GLU A 81 -4.73 -15.40 8.46
CA GLU A 81 -5.25 -14.56 9.55
C GLU A 81 -4.75 -13.11 9.47
N THR A 82 -3.52 -12.90 9.02
CA THR A 82 -2.91 -11.56 8.92
C THR A 82 -3.15 -10.87 7.58
N TYR A 83 -3.80 -11.54 6.61
CA TYR A 83 -3.90 -11.06 5.24
C TYR A 83 -4.55 -9.68 5.16
N SER A 84 -5.78 -9.52 5.68
CA SER A 84 -6.50 -8.25 5.65
C SER A 84 -5.83 -7.18 6.52
N ILE A 85 -5.39 -7.54 7.72
CA ILE A 85 -4.73 -6.62 8.66
C ILE A 85 -3.52 -5.97 8.00
N PHE A 86 -2.71 -6.76 7.30
CA PHE A 86 -1.52 -6.26 6.61
C PHE A 86 -1.86 -5.22 5.52
N TYR A 87 -2.77 -5.51 4.59
CA TYR A 87 -3.06 -4.58 3.49
C TYR A 87 -3.80 -3.32 3.96
N ASN A 88 -4.59 -3.42 5.02
CA ASN A 88 -5.33 -2.27 5.55
C ASN A 88 -4.42 -1.34 6.39
N SER A 89 -3.39 -1.89 7.05
CA SER A 89 -2.60 -1.13 8.04
C SER A 89 -1.29 -0.54 7.50
N TYR A 90 -0.80 -1.01 6.36
CA TYR A 90 0.45 -0.55 5.76
C TYR A 90 0.22 0.56 4.73
N THR A 91 1.17 1.49 4.65
CA THR A 91 1.27 2.42 3.51
C THR A 91 2.07 1.76 2.39
N PHE A 92 1.44 1.57 1.22
CA PHE A 92 2.11 0.98 0.06
C PHE A 92 2.80 2.06 -0.77
N ASP A 93 4.12 1.94 -0.88
CA ASP A 93 4.94 2.89 -1.60
C ASP A 93 5.01 2.56 -3.08
N LEU A 94 4.35 3.41 -3.87
CA LEU A 94 4.25 3.35 -5.33
C LEU A 94 5.28 4.27 -6.00
N THR A 95 6.15 4.93 -5.24
CA THR A 95 7.17 5.82 -5.79
C THR A 95 8.16 5.10 -6.69
N GLY A 96 8.25 3.76 -6.66
CA GLY A 96 9.05 2.98 -7.61
C GLY A 96 8.54 3.01 -9.06
N PHE A 97 7.29 3.46 -9.29
CA PHE A 97 6.62 3.39 -10.59
C PHE A 97 6.66 4.71 -11.36
N SER A 98 6.35 4.62 -12.66
CA SER A 98 6.20 5.78 -13.53
C SER A 98 4.76 6.32 -13.50
N ASN A 99 3.81 5.44 -13.21
CA ASN A 99 2.40 5.73 -13.06
C ASN A 99 1.76 4.67 -12.14
N GLY A 100 0.62 5.01 -11.50
CA GLY A 100 -0.14 4.09 -10.65
C GLY A 100 -0.70 2.86 -11.36
N HIS A 101 -0.91 2.92 -12.69
CA HIS A 101 -1.36 1.74 -13.45
C HIS A 101 -0.30 0.64 -13.44
N ASP A 102 0.96 0.98 -13.68
CA ASP A 102 2.07 0.02 -13.62
C ASP A 102 2.17 -0.60 -12.22
N ALA A 103 2.00 0.20 -11.17
CA ALA A 103 1.99 -0.29 -9.79
C ALA A 103 0.87 -1.33 -9.55
N THR A 104 -0.34 -1.05 -10.04
CA THR A 104 -1.48 -1.97 -9.89
C THR A 104 -1.30 -3.30 -10.63
N ARG A 105 -0.49 -3.34 -11.71
CA ARG A 105 -0.18 -4.61 -12.42
C ARG A 105 0.75 -5.52 -11.63
N GLU A 106 1.42 -4.99 -10.61
CA GLU A 106 2.33 -5.76 -9.76
C GLU A 106 1.63 -6.47 -8.61
N LEU A 107 0.45 -5.98 -8.24
CA LEU A 107 -0.38 -6.55 -7.17
C LEU A 107 -1.49 -7.43 -7.74
N ALA A 108 -1.90 -8.44 -6.99
CA ALA A 108 -3.12 -9.18 -7.31
C ALA A 108 -4.36 -8.32 -7.02
N TRP A 109 -5.41 -8.44 -7.83
CA TRP A 109 -6.63 -7.64 -7.67
C TRP A 109 -7.25 -7.70 -6.26
N ARG A 110 -7.15 -8.86 -5.59
CA ARG A 110 -7.62 -9.07 -4.20
C ARG A 110 -6.85 -8.25 -3.18
N GLU A 111 -5.56 -8.03 -3.42
CA GLU A 111 -4.69 -7.26 -2.56
C GLU A 111 -5.00 -5.77 -2.72
N ILE A 112 -5.13 -5.31 -3.97
CA ILE A 112 -5.43 -3.91 -4.30
C ILE A 112 -6.75 -3.46 -3.67
N SER A 113 -7.76 -4.33 -3.62
CA SER A 113 -9.05 -4.02 -2.99
C SER A 113 -8.99 -3.83 -1.48
N LEU A 114 -7.87 -4.15 -0.83
CA LEU A 114 -7.66 -3.99 0.61
C LEU A 114 -6.69 -2.85 0.94
N ILE A 115 -6.02 -2.27 -0.06
CA ILE A 115 -5.05 -1.20 0.19
C ILE A 115 -5.79 0.09 0.53
N GLU A 116 -5.65 0.54 1.78
CA GLU A 116 -6.27 1.77 2.28
C GLU A 116 -5.32 2.97 2.27
N SER A 117 -4.00 2.74 2.28
CA SER A 117 -2.98 3.80 2.31
C SER A 117 -1.92 3.58 1.23
N ILE A 118 -1.63 4.63 0.45
CA ILE A 118 -0.58 4.62 -0.57
C ILE A 118 0.34 5.82 -0.42
N ARG A 119 1.58 5.65 -0.88
CA ARG A 119 2.52 6.74 -1.10
C ARG A 119 2.86 6.85 -2.59
N ILE A 120 2.75 8.06 -3.13
CA ILE A 120 2.97 8.33 -4.57
C ILE A 120 4.08 9.35 -4.78
N LYS A 121 4.63 9.35 -6.00
CA LYS A 121 5.66 10.32 -6.40
C LYS A 121 5.05 11.71 -6.56
N GLN A 122 5.81 12.74 -6.21
CA GLN A 122 5.43 14.13 -6.46
C GLN A 122 5.04 14.38 -7.93
N ASN A 123 5.80 13.83 -8.89
CA ASN A 123 5.50 14.07 -10.31
C ASN A 123 4.12 13.54 -10.70
N GLU A 124 3.68 12.42 -10.13
CA GLU A 124 2.33 11.89 -10.36
C GLU A 124 1.27 12.84 -9.80
N VAL A 125 1.52 13.44 -8.63
CA VAL A 125 0.63 14.45 -8.04
C VAL A 125 0.56 15.70 -8.94
N LEU A 126 1.71 16.17 -9.42
CA LEU A 126 1.79 17.33 -10.31
C LEU A 126 1.04 17.09 -11.61
N ASP A 127 1.19 15.90 -12.19
CA ASP A 127 0.44 15.51 -13.36
C ASP A 127 -1.05 15.56 -13.03
N MET A 128 -1.50 14.93 -11.94
CA MET A 128 -2.91 14.97 -11.51
C MET A 128 -3.47 16.38 -11.32
N VAL A 129 -2.69 17.31 -10.75
CA VAL A 129 -3.08 18.72 -10.59
C VAL A 129 -3.18 19.42 -11.94
N ARG A 130 -2.18 19.27 -12.81
CA ARG A 130 -2.18 19.87 -14.16
C ARG A 130 -3.37 19.40 -14.98
N TRP A 131 -3.75 18.13 -14.86
CA TRP A 131 -4.94 17.58 -15.51
C TRP A 131 -6.24 18.09 -14.91
N GLY A 132 -6.34 18.18 -13.58
CA GLY A 132 -7.54 18.72 -12.91
C GLY A 132 -7.84 20.18 -13.27
N MET A 133 -6.83 20.97 -13.63
CA MET A 133 -7.00 22.34 -14.13
C MET A 133 -7.41 22.40 -15.60
N ALA A 134 -7.18 21.34 -16.38
CA ALA A 134 -7.59 21.24 -17.76
C ALA A 134 -8.94 20.51 -17.84
N GLU A 135 -10.02 21.19 -17.41
CA GLU A 135 -11.41 20.69 -17.40
C GLU A 135 -11.87 20.03 -18.71
N GLU A 136 -11.17 20.28 -19.83
CA GLU A 136 -11.53 19.80 -21.18
C GLU A 136 -10.68 18.62 -21.70
N SER A 137 -9.69 18.14 -20.95
CA SER A 137 -8.72 17.17 -21.47
C SER A 137 -9.15 15.70 -21.29
N LEU A 138 -10.27 15.35 -21.92
CA LEU A 138 -10.89 14.00 -21.98
C LEU A 138 -10.01 12.88 -22.61
N HIS A 139 -8.80 13.17 -23.11
CA HIS A 139 -8.10 12.30 -24.06
C HIS A 139 -6.91 11.49 -23.51
N ASN A 140 -6.58 11.57 -22.21
CA ASN A 140 -5.63 10.62 -21.62
C ASN A 140 -6.08 10.07 -20.25
N PRO A 141 -6.98 9.07 -20.25
CA PRO A 141 -7.63 8.57 -19.04
C PRO A 141 -6.75 7.69 -18.15
N SER A 142 -5.48 7.41 -18.51
CA SER A 142 -4.78 6.28 -17.92
C SER A 142 -4.60 6.38 -16.40
N LEU A 143 -3.96 7.42 -15.86
CA LEU A 143 -3.70 7.48 -14.41
C LEU A 143 -4.97 7.62 -13.56
N PHE A 144 -5.86 8.56 -13.91
CA PHE A 144 -7.06 8.89 -13.14
C PHE A 144 -8.08 7.74 -13.13
N TRP A 145 -8.32 7.14 -14.30
CA TRP A 145 -9.32 6.08 -14.45
C TRP A 145 -8.88 4.80 -13.74
N TYR A 146 -7.59 4.44 -13.83
CA TYR A 146 -7.07 3.25 -13.16
C TYR A 146 -6.97 3.44 -11.65
N ALA A 147 -6.51 4.60 -11.16
CA ALA A 147 -6.50 4.87 -9.71
C ALA A 147 -7.93 4.77 -9.14
N ARG A 148 -8.91 5.42 -9.77
CA ARG A 148 -10.31 5.38 -9.34
C ARG A 148 -10.91 3.97 -9.40
N ARG A 149 -10.58 3.18 -10.43
CA ARG A 149 -11.18 1.84 -10.61
C ARG A 149 -10.50 0.74 -9.80
N SER A 150 -9.18 0.79 -9.68
CA SER A 150 -8.36 -0.24 -9.04
C SER A 150 -8.18 0.04 -7.55
N LEU A 151 -7.90 1.29 -7.15
CA LEU A 151 -7.59 1.68 -5.77
C LEU A 151 -8.84 2.16 -5.00
N ARG A 152 -9.91 1.36 -5.07
CA ARG A 152 -11.22 1.70 -4.48
C ARG A 152 -11.21 1.79 -2.96
N ALA A 153 -10.33 1.04 -2.29
CA ALA A 153 -10.21 1.07 -0.83
C ALA A 153 -9.33 2.21 -0.31
N VAL A 154 -8.53 2.88 -1.15
CA VAL A 154 -7.59 3.92 -0.71
C VAL A 154 -8.32 5.09 -0.06
N ARG A 155 -8.07 5.32 1.22
CA ARG A 155 -8.58 6.47 1.98
C ARG A 155 -7.49 7.49 2.26
N ARG A 156 -6.23 7.06 2.19
CA ARG A 156 -5.06 7.87 2.50
C ARG A 156 -4.05 7.90 1.36
N VAL A 157 -3.60 9.10 1.01
CA VAL A 157 -2.52 9.32 0.05
C VAL A 157 -1.43 10.16 0.70
N GLU A 158 -0.23 9.63 0.71
CA GLU A 158 0.99 10.31 1.13
C GLU A 158 1.84 10.67 -0.10
N PHE A 159 2.52 11.81 -0.07
CA PHE A 159 3.61 12.09 -1.00
C PHE A 159 4.64 13.00 -0.37
N ASP A 160 5.89 12.88 -0.82
CA ASP A 160 6.98 13.72 -0.37
C ASP A 160 7.06 14.97 -1.25
N ALA A 161 6.82 16.14 -0.66
CA ALA A 161 6.92 17.41 -1.37
C ALA A 161 8.38 17.89 -1.38
N THR A 162 8.96 18.06 -2.57
CA THR A 162 10.25 18.74 -2.73
C THR A 162 10.09 20.26 -2.61
N GLU A 163 11.19 20.96 -2.30
CA GLU A 163 11.24 22.43 -2.24
C GLU A 163 10.65 23.11 -3.49
N LYS A 164 10.86 22.52 -4.68
CA LYS A 164 10.32 23.06 -5.94
C LYS A 164 8.79 23.03 -6.02
N MET A 165 8.14 22.13 -5.30
CA MET A 165 6.66 22.03 -5.25
C MET A 165 6.04 23.08 -4.33
N GLN A 166 6.82 23.66 -3.44
CA GLN A 166 6.33 24.56 -2.39
C GLN A 166 6.04 25.97 -2.90
N THR A 167 6.11 26.21 -4.22
CA THR A 167 5.48 27.39 -4.80
C THR A 167 4.01 27.35 -4.38
N MET A 168 3.66 28.30 -3.49
CA MET A 168 2.51 28.28 -2.57
C MET A 168 1.16 27.95 -3.23
N TYR A 169 1.05 28.21 -4.53
CA TYR A 169 -0.14 28.00 -5.34
C TYR A 169 -0.48 26.52 -5.55
N MET A 170 0.51 25.64 -5.71
CA MET A 170 0.26 24.23 -6.03
C MET A 170 -0.20 23.43 -4.81
N VAL A 171 0.33 23.72 -3.62
CA VAL A 171 0.04 22.98 -2.39
C VAL A 171 -1.44 23.06 -2.00
N ARG A 172 -2.10 24.20 -2.21
CA ARG A 172 -3.52 24.40 -1.87
C ARG A 172 -4.44 23.56 -2.77
N GLU A 173 -4.11 23.43 -4.04
CA GLU A 173 -4.94 22.72 -5.02
C GLU A 173 -4.68 21.20 -5.03
N VAL A 174 -3.57 20.73 -4.46
CA VAL A 174 -3.22 19.30 -4.44
C VAL A 174 -4.29 18.43 -3.78
N PRO A 175 -4.73 18.68 -2.53
CA PRO A 175 -5.74 17.82 -1.91
C PRO A 175 -7.06 17.77 -2.68
N LYS A 176 -7.49 18.93 -3.22
CA LYS A 176 -8.70 19.03 -4.05
C LYS A 176 -8.58 18.17 -5.31
N ASN A 177 -7.48 18.31 -6.05
CA ASN A 177 -7.26 17.55 -7.28
C ASN A 177 -7.08 16.05 -7.03
N LEU A 178 -6.43 15.66 -5.93
CA LEU A 178 -6.34 14.25 -5.53
C LEU A 178 -7.72 13.67 -5.18
N ARG A 179 -8.56 14.40 -4.44
CA ARG A 179 -9.94 13.97 -4.14
C ARG A 179 -10.76 13.76 -5.41
N ILE A 180 -10.65 14.67 -6.38
CA ILE A 180 -11.27 14.52 -7.72
C ILE A 180 -10.66 13.30 -8.43
N GLY A 181 -9.32 13.17 -8.40
CA GLY A 181 -8.48 12.04 -8.78
C GLY A 181 -9.05 10.68 -8.47
N PHE A 182 -9.19 10.45 -7.18
CA PHE A 182 -9.67 9.19 -6.64
C PHE A 182 -11.20 9.09 -6.64
N GLY A 183 -11.91 10.19 -6.92
CA GLY A 183 -13.37 10.28 -6.82
C GLY A 183 -13.85 10.10 -5.38
N LYS A 184 -13.13 10.66 -4.39
CA LYS A 184 -13.37 10.49 -2.95
C LYS A 184 -13.25 11.84 -2.25
N ALA A 185 -14.37 12.38 -1.78
CA ALA A 185 -14.39 13.67 -1.09
C ALA A 185 -13.69 13.62 0.28
N ASP A 186 -13.72 12.44 0.91
CA ASP A 186 -13.16 12.12 2.23
C ASP A 186 -11.69 11.63 2.17
N LEU A 187 -11.03 11.73 1.01
CA LEU A 187 -9.63 11.31 0.88
C LEU A 187 -8.72 12.13 1.80
N GLU A 188 -8.02 11.43 2.68
CA GLU A 188 -6.95 11.97 3.52
C GLU A 188 -5.70 12.17 2.68
N VAL A 189 -5.16 13.39 2.66
CA VAL A 189 -3.97 13.73 1.90
C VAL A 189 -2.90 14.24 2.87
N TYR A 190 -1.78 13.52 2.92
CA TYR A 190 -0.64 13.85 3.76
C TYR A 190 0.51 14.31 2.87
N ILE A 191 0.97 15.52 3.13
CA ILE A 191 2.09 16.14 2.44
C ILE A 191 3.29 16.02 3.37
N ASN A 192 4.17 15.06 3.10
CA ASN A 192 5.42 14.94 3.84
C ASN A 192 6.37 16.01 3.30
N SER A 193 6.38 17.18 3.93
CA SER A 193 7.46 18.13 3.73
C SER A 193 8.69 17.59 4.46
N TRP A 194 9.82 17.46 3.76
CA TRP A 194 11.12 17.43 4.44
C TRP A 194 11.18 18.61 5.42
N PRO A 195 11.84 18.47 6.60
CA PRO A 195 11.88 19.53 7.59
C PRO A 195 12.63 20.73 7.02
N LEU A 196 11.91 21.62 6.35
CA LEU A 196 12.24 23.02 6.30
C LEU A 196 11.87 23.56 7.68
N ILE A 197 12.83 23.44 8.59
CA ILE A 197 13.20 24.47 9.55
C ILE A 197 12.02 25.42 9.86
N HIS A 198 11.21 25.06 10.84
CA HIS A 198 10.55 25.92 11.83
C HIS A 198 9.79 27.21 11.48
N GLU A 199 9.69 27.70 10.23
CA GLU A 199 9.18 29.07 10.00
C GLU A 199 7.72 29.18 9.51
N ILE A 200 7.05 28.09 9.12
CA ILE A 200 5.64 28.17 8.67
C ILE A 200 4.68 27.72 9.78
N ARG A 201 4.78 28.36 10.96
CA ARG A 201 3.76 28.26 12.02
C ARG A 201 2.89 29.53 12.15
N LEU A 202 2.99 30.49 11.24
CA LEU A 202 2.34 31.81 11.38
C LEU A 202 1.18 32.11 10.43
N TYR A 203 0.60 31.14 9.71
CA TYR A 203 -0.43 31.45 8.70
C TYR A 203 -1.75 30.68 8.79
N GLN A 204 -2.15 30.18 9.97
CA GLN A 204 -3.49 29.57 10.13
C GLN A 204 -4.39 30.22 11.18
N ASP A 205 -3.98 31.31 11.87
CA ASP A 205 -4.83 31.98 12.88
C ASP A 205 -5.33 33.38 12.48
N THR A 206 -5.31 33.75 11.20
CA THR A 206 -5.97 34.98 10.72
C THR A 206 -6.64 34.74 9.38
N LEU A 207 -7.91 34.31 9.44
CA LEU A 207 -9.08 34.87 8.74
C LEU A 207 -10.27 33.91 8.84
#